data_AF-A0AA89HZZ8-F1
#
_entry.id   AF-A0AA89HZZ8-F1
#
_cell.length_a   1.000
_cell.length_b   1.000
_cell.length_c   1.000
_cell.angle_alpha   90.00
_cell.angle_beta   90.00
_cell.angle_gamma   90.00
#
_symmetry.space_group_name_H-M   'P 1'
#
loop_
_entity.id
_entity.type
_entity.pdbx_description
1 polymer ?
#
loop_
_entity_poly.entity_id
_entity_poly.type
_entity_poly.pdbx_seq_one_letter_code
_entity_poly.pdbx_strand_id
1 'polypeptide(L)'
;MKQKSLTKKPAVALLNAVLMLSLVTSALLIITNSYQQQQRSYLSLSNYYQVQTLLKLTLQERQKKPINGIRANTGKSRIDHQHKQIIIELRNGYQKQFPDEYEIDQL
;
A
#
# COMPACT_ATOMS: atom_id res chain seq x y z
N MET A 1 -24.84 51.00 36.01
CA MET A 1 -23.87 49.91 35.73
C MET A 1 -24.54 48.75 34.99
N LYS A 2 -24.50 48.69 33.66
CA LYS A 2 -24.86 47.48 32.87
C LYS A 2 -24.02 47.44 31.57
N GLN A 3 -22.74 47.09 31.70
CA GLN A 3 -21.84 46.83 30.57
C GLN A 3 -20.96 45.61 30.88
N LYS A 4 -21.60 44.46 31.16
CA LYS A 4 -20.89 43.17 31.33
C LYS A 4 -21.45 42.03 30.46
N SER A 5 -22.50 42.25 29.67
CA SER A 5 -23.13 41.19 28.87
C SER A 5 -22.82 41.24 27.37
N LEU A 6 -22.40 42.39 26.83
CA LEU A 6 -22.21 42.54 25.38
C LEU A 6 -20.92 41.89 24.87
N THR A 7 -19.86 41.87 25.67
CA THR A 7 -18.56 41.28 25.30
C THR A 7 -18.49 39.76 25.52
N LYS A 8 -19.37 39.20 26.37
CA LYS A 8 -19.39 37.75 26.66
C LYS A 8 -19.98 36.92 25.52
N LYS A 9 -21.04 37.41 24.87
CA LYS A 9 -21.71 36.70 23.77
C LYS A 9 -20.81 36.48 22.54
N PRO A 10 -20.08 37.48 22.01
CA PRO A 10 -19.18 37.27 20.88
C PRO A 10 -17.97 36.41 21.24
N ALA A 11 -17.44 36.53 22.46
CA ALA A 11 -16.33 35.69 22.93
C ALA A 11 -16.74 34.22 23.05
N VAL A 12 -17.95 33.93 23.55
CA VAL A 12 -18.50 32.56 23.61
C VAL A 12 -18.79 32.02 22.21
N ALA A 13 -19.31 32.85 21.30
CA ALA A 13 -19.53 32.44 19.91
C ALA A 13 -18.21 32.11 19.19
N LEU A 14 -17.17 32.93 19.40
CA LEU A 14 -15.84 32.67 18.87
C LEU A 14 -15.22 31.40 19.45
N LEU A 15 -15.33 31.20 20.76
CA LEU A 15 -14.85 29.98 21.42
C LEU A 15 -15.55 28.73 20.86
N ASN A 16 -16.87 28.78 20.70
CA ASN A 16 -17.64 27.68 20.09
C ASN A 16 -17.25 27.43 18.64
N ALA A 17 -16.99 28.49 17.86
CA ALA A 17 -16.51 28.34 16.49
C ALA A 17 -15.12 27.68 16.43
N VAL A 18 -14.18 28.10 17.28
CA VAL A 18 -12.84 27.50 17.39
C VAL A 18 -12.91 26.03 17.82
N LEU A 19 -13.80 25.70 18.76
CA LEU A 19 -14.02 24.31 19.19
C LEU A 19 -14.57 23.45 18.05
N MET A 20 -15.57 23.94 17.32
CA MET A 20 -16.15 23.23 16.17
C MET A 20 -15.13 23.05 15.05
N LEU A 21 -14.34 24.08 14.73
CA LEU A 21 -13.25 23.99 13.77
C LEU A 21 -12.21 22.93 14.19
N SER A 22 -11.81 22.94 15.46
CA SER A 22 -10.83 21.98 16.00
C SER A 22 -11.34 20.53 15.92
N LEU A 23 -12.63 20.32 16.21
CA LEU A 23 -13.28 19.02 16.09
C LEU A 23 -13.33 18.54 14.64
N VAL A 24 -13.74 19.42 13.70
CA VAL A 24 -13.79 19.10 12.27
C VAL A 24 -12.40 18.77 11.72
N THR A 25 -11.38 19.57 12.05
CA THR A 25 -9.99 19.32 11.64
C THR A 25 -9.48 17.99 12.20
N SER A 26 -9.75 17.69 13.47
CA SER A 26 -9.34 16.43 14.10
C SER A 26 -10.01 15.23 13.43
N ALA A 27 -11.31 15.32 13.15
CA ALA A 27 -12.05 14.27 12.43
C ALA A 27 -11.49 14.05 11.02
N LEU A 28 -11.20 15.13 10.28
CA LEU A 28 -10.58 15.04 8.95
C LEU A 28 -9.20 14.38 8.98
N LEU A 29 -8.37 14.68 9.99
CA LEU A 29 -7.07 14.04 10.16
C LEU A 29 -7.20 12.54 10.42
N ILE A 30 -8.13 12.13 11.30
CA ILE A 30 -8.39 10.71 11.58
C ILE A 30 -8.83 9.98 10.31
N ILE A 31 -9.79 10.55 9.58
CA ILE A 31 -10.30 9.98 8.34
C ILE A 31 -9.17 9.86 7.30
N THR A 32 -8.38 10.92 7.12
CA THR A 32 -7.27 10.94 6.16
C THR A 32 -6.21 9.89 6.52
N ASN A 33 -5.85 9.78 7.79
CA ASN A 33 -4.91 8.76 8.26
C ASN A 33 -5.46 7.34 8.02
N SER A 34 -6.75 7.12 8.28
CA SER A 34 -7.41 5.84 8.01
C SER A 34 -7.36 5.48 6.53
N TYR A 35 -7.66 6.43 5.64
CA TYR A 35 -7.58 6.22 4.18
C TYR A 35 -6.15 5.93 3.73
N GLN A 36 -5.17 6.67 4.24
CA GLN A 36 -3.76 6.42 3.92
C GLN A 36 -3.32 5.03 4.38
N GLN A 37 -3.74 4.60 5.57
CA GLN A 37 -3.45 3.26 6.08
C GLN A 37 -4.12 2.19 5.19
N GLN A 38 -5.39 2.37 4.84
CA GLN A 38 -6.11 1.45 3.96
C GLN A 38 -5.46 1.34 2.57
N GLN A 39 -5.02 2.46 2.00
CA GLN A 39 -4.31 2.49 0.72
C GLN A 39 -2.99 1.72 0.79
N ARG A 40 -2.21 1.87 1.88
CA ARG A 40 -0.96 1.12 2.09
C ARG A 40 -1.22 -0.37 2.22
N SER A 41 -2.25 -0.76 2.99
CA SER A 41 -2.65 -2.16 3.13
C SER A 41 -3.08 -2.77 1.79
N TYR A 42 -3.88 -2.04 1.00
CA TYR A 42 -4.30 -2.49 -0.32
C TYR A 42 -3.12 -2.66 -1.28
N LEU A 43 -2.19 -1.69 -1.30
CA LEU A 43 -0.99 -1.77 -2.12
C LEU A 43 -0.12 -2.96 -1.73
N SER A 44 0.10 -3.17 -0.42
CA SER A 44 0.86 -4.31 0.10
C SER A 44 0.22 -5.64 -0.30
N LEU A 45 -1.09 -5.76 -0.15
CA LEU A 45 -1.84 -6.97 -0.49
C LEU A 45 -1.82 -7.24 -1.99
N SER A 46 -2.01 -6.19 -2.80
CA SER A 46 -1.95 -6.27 -4.25
C SER A 46 -0.57 -6.70 -4.73
N ASN A 47 0.50 -6.10 -4.18
CA ASN A 47 1.88 -6.48 -4.48
C ASN A 47 2.15 -7.93 -4.12
N TYR A 48 1.70 -8.37 -2.95
CA TYR A 48 1.83 -9.76 -2.52
C TYR A 48 1.21 -10.72 -3.55
N TYR A 49 -0.07 -10.55 -3.87
CA TYR A 49 -0.75 -11.47 -4.79
C TYR A 49 -0.21 -11.42 -6.22
N GLN A 50 0.13 -10.23 -6.72
CA GLN A 50 0.70 -10.10 -8.07
C GLN A 50 2.07 -10.79 -8.16
N VAL A 51 2.90 -10.65 -7.12
CA VAL A 51 4.20 -11.32 -7.05
C VAL A 51 4.04 -12.82 -6.95
N GLN A 52 3.19 -13.32 -6.06
CA GLN A 52 2.95 -14.76 -5.93
C GLN A 52 2.41 -15.37 -7.23
N THR A 53 1.53 -14.64 -7.92
CA THR A 53 1.01 -15.06 -9.23
C THR A 53 2.12 -15.16 -10.26
N LEU A 54 2.96 -14.13 -10.38
CA LEU A 54 4.09 -14.15 -11.32
C LEU A 54 5.11 -15.23 -10.97
N LEU A 55 5.38 -15.45 -9.68
CA LEU A 55 6.27 -16.50 -9.22
C LEU A 55 5.74 -17.87 -9.63
N LYS A 56 4.47 -18.15 -9.30
CA LYS A 56 3.80 -19.41 -9.65
C LYS A 56 3.84 -19.67 -11.15
N LEU A 57 3.49 -18.67 -11.96
CA LEU A 57 3.55 -18.79 -13.43
C LEU A 57 4.98 -19.05 -13.91
N THR A 58 5.98 -18.38 -13.32
CA THR A 58 7.40 -18.57 -13.68
C THR A 58 7.86 -19.98 -13.37
N LEU A 59 7.54 -20.49 -12.19
CA LEU A 59 7.86 -21.86 -11.79
C LEU A 59 7.16 -22.89 -12.69
N GLN A 60 5.87 -22.70 -12.97
CA GLN A 60 5.10 -23.60 -13.84
C GLN A 60 5.62 -23.65 -15.28
N GLU A 61 5.96 -22.49 -15.86
CA GLU A 61 6.50 -22.47 -17.23
C GLU A 61 7.92 -23.05 -17.30
N ARG A 62 8.72 -22.86 -16.25
CA ARG A 62 10.05 -23.46 -16.13
C ARG A 62 10.01 -24.99 -16.13
N GLN A 63 9.00 -25.59 -15.49
CA GLN A 63 8.82 -27.05 -15.50
C GLN A 63 8.55 -27.60 -16.90
N LYS A 64 7.92 -26.81 -17.77
CA LYS A 64 7.60 -27.22 -19.15
C LYS A 64 8.78 -27.02 -20.09
N LYS A 65 9.52 -25.92 -19.93
CA LYS A 65 10.65 -25.57 -20.79
C LYS A 65 11.65 -24.67 -20.05
N PRO A 66 12.95 -24.70 -20.40
CA PRO A 66 13.91 -23.73 -19.89
C PRO A 66 13.48 -22.31 -20.28
N ILE A 67 13.26 -21.45 -19.28
CA ILE A 67 12.96 -20.03 -19.47
C ILE A 67 13.92 -19.18 -18.64
N ASN A 68 14.09 -17.93 -19.06
CA ASN A 68 14.84 -16.91 -18.29
C ASN A 68 13.92 -15.99 -17.49
N GLY A 69 12.60 -16.19 -17.56
CA GLY A 69 11.58 -15.34 -16.94
C GLY A 69 10.34 -15.18 -17.81
N ILE A 70 9.35 -14.45 -17.28
CA ILE A 70 8.06 -14.17 -17.93
C ILE A 70 7.81 -12.67 -17.90
N ARG A 71 7.15 -12.14 -18.94
CA ARG A 71 6.61 -10.77 -18.93
C ARG A 71 5.08 -10.83 -19.01
N ALA A 72 4.42 -10.13 -18.09
CA ALA A 72 2.97 -10.03 -18.01
C ALA A 72 2.53 -8.56 -17.89
N ASN A 73 1.22 -8.34 -17.86
CA ASN A 73 0.66 -7.00 -17.65
C ASN A 73 0.89 -6.46 -16.25
N THR A 74 1.07 -7.31 -15.24
CA THR A 74 1.33 -6.91 -13.84
C THR A 74 2.81 -6.61 -13.57
N GLY A 75 3.71 -7.16 -14.39
CA GLY A 75 5.15 -7.05 -14.17
C GLY A 75 5.95 -8.04 -15.01
N LYS A 76 7.18 -8.29 -14.59
CA LYS A 76 8.08 -9.26 -15.21
C LYS A 76 8.78 -10.07 -14.13
N SER A 77 9.14 -11.31 -14.46
CA SER A 77 10.07 -12.13 -13.70
C SER A 77 11.36 -12.34 -14.50
N ARG A 78 12.47 -12.53 -13.79
CA ARG A 78 13.78 -12.90 -14.32
C ARG A 78 14.37 -14.00 -13.45
N ILE A 79 14.89 -15.05 -14.06
CA ILE A 79 15.63 -16.11 -13.39
C ILE A 79 17.12 -15.79 -13.53
N ASP A 80 17.77 -15.52 -12.41
CA ASP A 80 19.19 -15.30 -12.29
C ASP A 80 19.89 -16.61 -11.93
N HIS A 81 20.33 -17.35 -12.96
CA HIS A 81 20.97 -18.65 -12.79
C HIS A 81 22.31 -18.56 -12.05
N GLN A 82 23.01 -17.43 -12.12
CA GLN A 82 24.29 -17.24 -11.46
C GLN A 82 24.13 -17.15 -9.95
N HIS A 83 23.12 -16.40 -9.49
CA HIS A 83 22.85 -16.20 -8.06
C HIS A 83 21.79 -17.15 -7.51
N LYS A 84 21.26 -18.06 -8.34
CA LYS A 84 20.13 -18.96 -8.00
C LYS A 84 18.96 -18.18 -7.40
N GLN A 85 18.49 -17.16 -8.11
CA GLN A 85 17.38 -16.32 -7.67
C GLN A 85 16.33 -16.10 -8.75
N ILE A 86 15.08 -16.03 -8.34
CA ILE A 86 13.96 -15.55 -9.16
C ILE A 86 13.62 -14.15 -8.69
N ILE A 87 13.72 -13.20 -9.60
CA ILE A 87 13.51 -11.78 -9.34
C ILE A 87 12.22 -11.36 -10.02
N ILE A 88 11.28 -10.82 -9.24
CA ILE A 88 10.00 -10.33 -9.74
C ILE A 88 9.95 -8.82 -9.55
N GLU A 89 9.64 -8.12 -10.64
CA GLU A 89 9.49 -6.67 -10.70
C GLU A 89 8.10 -6.34 -11.23
N LEU A 90 7.27 -5.74 -10.39
CA LEU A 90 5.94 -5.27 -10.74
C LEU A 90 6.02 -3.92 -11.46
N ARG A 91 4.98 -3.58 -12.24
CA ARG A 91 4.91 -2.31 -12.97
C ARG A 91 4.93 -1.07 -12.09
N ASN A 92 4.51 -1.19 -10.83
CA ASN A 92 4.56 -0.10 -9.86
C ASN A 92 5.95 0.10 -9.22
N GLY A 93 6.97 -0.62 -9.71
CA GLY A 93 8.34 -0.54 -9.20
C GLY A 93 8.62 -1.41 -7.98
N TYR A 94 7.63 -2.15 -7.46
CA TYR A 94 7.87 -3.11 -6.39
C TYR A 94 8.68 -4.30 -6.88
N GLN A 95 9.74 -4.65 -6.16
CA GLN A 95 10.59 -5.78 -6.48
C GLN A 95 10.71 -6.74 -5.31
N LYS A 96 10.67 -8.04 -5.59
CA LYS A 96 10.93 -9.10 -4.61
C LYS A 96 11.77 -10.21 -5.23
N GLN A 97 12.69 -10.74 -4.44
CA GLN A 97 13.58 -11.83 -4.85
C GLN A 97 13.21 -13.09 -4.08
N PHE A 98 13.29 -14.22 -4.75
CA PHE A 98 13.04 -15.54 -4.21
C PHE A 98 14.24 -16.44 -4.51
N PRO A 99 14.59 -17.37 -3.62
CA PRO A 99 15.55 -18.41 -3.95
C PRO A 99 15.03 -19.24 -5.13
N ASP A 100 15.92 -19.72 -5.98
CA ASP A 100 15.55 -20.54 -7.15
C ASP A 100 15.02 -21.93 -6.80
N GLU A 101 15.18 -22.33 -5.54
CA GLU A 101 14.67 -23.57 -4.95
C GLU A 101 13.21 -23.44 -4.48
N TYR A 102 12.55 -22.30 -4.72
CA TYR A 102 11.15 -22.11 -4.33
C TYR A 102 10.24 -23.08 -5.10
N GLU A 103 9.58 -23.98 -4.37
CA GLU A 103 8.65 -24.94 -4.96
C GLU A 103 7.24 -24.35 -5.09
N ILE A 104 6.48 -24.83 -6.07
CA ILE A 104 5.09 -24.40 -6.29
C ILE A 104 4.21 -24.71 -5.08
N ASP A 105 4.52 -25.77 -4.33
CA ASP A 105 3.74 -26.21 -3.16
C ASP A 105 3.98 -25.34 -1.92
N GLN A 106 4.95 -24.42 -1.98
CA GLN A 106 5.29 -23.47 -0.91
C GLN A 106 4.62 -22.09 -1.10
N LEU A 107 3.67 -21.98 -2.05
CA LEU A 107 2.93 -20.76 -2.44
C LEU A 107 1.44 -20.81 -2.07
#